data_AF-A0A7Y5U1U2-F1
#
_entry.id   AF-A0A7Y5U1U2-F1
#
_cell.length_a   1.000
_cell.length_b   1.000
_cell.length_c   1.000
_cell.angle_alpha   90.00
_cell.angle_beta   90.00
_cell.angle_gamma   90.00
#
_symmetry.space_group_name_H-M   'P 1'
#
loop_
_entity.id
_entity.type
_entity.pdbx_description
1 polymer ?
#
loop_
_entity_poly.entity_id
_entity_poly.type
_entity_poly.pdbx_seq_one_letter_code
_entity_poly.pdbx_strand_id
1 'polypeptide(L)'
;MIIHQWVPAAHRGDAIGDSARKVRDLLREMGHASDVFALTIDDDLRNDVRSFSDPAASRGDITIFHFALPSPMTEPFARLTGRKVVQYHNITPAAFFAPYDAGLFRLAALGRRELATLAGRVELAL
;
A
#
# COMPACT_ATOMS: atom_id res chain seq x y z
N MET A 1 -17.94 2.48 -9.17
CA MET A 1 -17.07 1.37 -8.75
C MET A 1 -16.57 1.65 -7.34
N ILE A 2 -16.22 0.59 -6.62
CA ILE A 2 -15.54 0.65 -5.33
C ILE A 2 -14.04 0.48 -5.58
N ILE A 3 -13.26 1.54 -5.35
CA ILE A 3 -11.82 1.56 -5.57
C ILE A 3 -11.14 1.85 -4.25
N HIS A 4 -10.63 0.83 -3.59
CA HIS A 4 -9.98 0.97 -2.29
C HIS A 4 -8.47 1.07 -2.42
N GLN A 5 -7.83 1.60 -1.39
CA GLN A 5 -6.39 1.78 -1.34
C GLN A 5 -5.83 1.18 -0.05
N TRP A 6 -4.69 0.52 -0.16
CA TRP A 6 -4.00 -0.13 0.95
C TRP A 6 -2.65 0.55 1.15
N VAL A 7 -2.39 1.00 2.39
CA VAL A 7 -1.09 1.53 2.82
C VAL A 7 -0.66 0.78 4.08
N PRO A 8 0.61 0.36 4.24
CA PRO A 8 1.03 -0.34 5.45
C PRO A 8 0.82 0.48 6.73
N ALA A 9 1.10 1.78 6.66
CA ALA A 9 0.97 2.71 7.76
C ALA A 9 0.37 4.03 7.26
N ALA A 10 -0.51 4.61 8.05
CA ALA A 10 -1.06 5.94 7.82
C ALA A 10 -0.60 6.87 8.95
N HIS A 11 0.50 7.57 8.69
CA HIS A 11 1.05 8.59 9.58
C HIS A 11 0.81 9.99 9.03
N ARG A 12 0.65 11.00 9.91
CA ARG A 12 0.55 12.39 9.45
C ARG A 12 1.91 12.83 8.87
N GLY A 13 1.89 13.40 7.67
CA GLY A 13 3.11 13.85 6.98
C GLY A 13 3.94 12.74 6.35
N ASP A 14 3.46 11.49 6.39
CA ASP A 14 4.02 10.42 5.56
C ASP A 14 3.59 10.60 4.10
N ALA A 15 4.57 10.61 3.20
CA ALA A 15 4.36 10.87 1.78
C ALA A 15 3.42 9.83 1.12
N ILE A 16 3.50 8.56 1.53
CA ILE A 16 2.71 7.49 0.93
C ILE A 16 1.24 7.61 1.35
N GLY A 17 1.00 7.76 2.66
CA GLY A 17 -0.32 7.96 3.24
C GLY A 17 -0.99 9.25 2.74
N ASP A 18 -0.24 10.35 2.67
CA ASP A 18 -0.73 11.62 2.10
C ASP A 18 -1.10 11.47 0.62
N SER A 19 -0.27 10.77 -0.16
CA SER A 19 -0.56 10.49 -1.57
C SER A 19 -1.82 9.63 -1.73
N ALA A 20 -1.98 8.57 -0.93
CA ALA A 20 -3.15 7.69 -0.99
C ALA A 20 -4.44 8.44 -0.64
N ARG A 21 -4.41 9.32 0.38
CA ARG A 21 -5.57 10.18 0.72
C ARG A 21 -5.94 11.13 -0.42
N LYS A 22 -4.95 11.78 -1.05
CA LYS A 22 -5.21 12.65 -2.21
C LYS A 22 -5.80 11.89 -3.40
N VAL A 23 -5.29 10.68 -3.68
CA VAL A 23 -5.85 9.81 -4.72
C VAL A 23 -7.28 9.38 -4.37
N ARG A 24 -7.56 9.08 -3.09
CA ARG A 24 -8.91 8.72 -2.63
C ARG A 24 -9.89 9.85 -2.91
N ASP A 25 -9.50 11.07 -2.56
CA ASP A 25 -10.36 12.25 -2.71
C ASP A 25 -10.63 12.52 -4.20
N LEU A 26 -9.62 12.42 -5.05
CA LEU A 26 -9.79 12.50 -6.52
C LEU A 26 -10.74 11.42 -7.05
N LEU A 27 -10.59 10.16 -6.63
CA LEU A 27 -11.48 9.08 -7.05
C LEU A 27 -12.94 9.33 -6.61
N ARG A 28 -13.14 9.91 -5.42
CA ARG A 28 -14.45 10.30 -4.92
C ARG A 28 -15.05 11.44 -5.74
N GLU A 29 -14.28 12.46 -6.10
CA GLU A 29 -14.69 13.55 -6.99
C GLU A 29 -15.12 13.03 -8.38
N MET A 30 -14.47 11.96 -8.85
CA MET A 30 -14.83 11.27 -10.11
C MET A 30 -16.08 10.36 -10.00
N GLY A 31 -16.75 10.32 -8.84
CA GLY A 31 -17.96 9.54 -8.64
C GLY A 31 -17.74 8.08 -8.25
N HIS A 32 -16.57 7.72 -7.71
CA HIS A 32 -16.28 6.39 -7.18
C HIS A 32 -16.38 6.34 -5.66
N ALA A 33 -16.71 5.18 -5.11
CA ALA A 33 -16.54 4.94 -3.68
C ALA A 33 -15.08 4.57 -3.44
N SER A 34 -14.40 5.25 -2.52
CA SER A 34 -13.00 4.98 -2.21
C SER A 34 -12.73 5.19 -0.73
N ASP A 35 -11.89 4.33 -0.16
CA ASP A 35 -11.43 4.38 1.23
C ASP A 35 -9.96 3.95 1.25
N VAL A 36 -9.22 4.44 2.25
CA VAL A 36 -7.84 4.01 2.52
C VAL A 36 -7.86 3.11 3.75
N PHE A 37 -7.18 1.97 3.65
CA PHE A 37 -7.04 0.99 4.73
C PHE A 37 -5.57 0.84 5.13
N ALA A 38 -5.30 0.80 6.44
CA ALA A 38 -3.94 0.69 6.97
C ALA A 38 -3.80 -0.24 8.18
N LEU A 39 -2.60 -0.82 8.39
CA LEU A 39 -2.30 -1.64 9.57
C LEU A 39 -2.11 -0.78 10.82
N THR A 40 -1.38 0.32 10.67
CA THR A 40 -1.17 1.32 11.73
C THR A 40 -1.72 2.67 11.29
N ILE A 41 -2.37 3.37 12.22
CA ILE A 41 -3.04 4.66 11.96
C ILE A 41 -2.76 5.56 13.16
N ASP A 42 -2.23 6.76 12.90
CA ASP A 42 -2.11 7.80 13.94
C ASP A 42 -3.49 8.23 14.44
N ASP A 43 -3.57 8.64 15.71
CA ASP A 43 -4.86 8.94 16.37
C ASP A 43 -5.67 10.02 15.66
N ASP A 44 -5.00 11.01 15.10
CA ASP A 44 -5.60 12.13 14.37
C ASP A 44 -6.09 11.74 12.96
N LEU A 45 -5.73 10.56 12.47
CA LEU A 45 -6.16 10.01 11.17
C LEU A 45 -7.25 8.94 11.30
N ARG A 46 -7.64 8.54 12.51
CA ARG A 46 -8.63 7.46 12.75
C ARG A 46 -10.02 7.71 12.15
N ASN A 47 -10.38 8.98 11.96
CA ASN A 47 -11.66 9.35 11.34
C ASN A 47 -11.58 9.43 9.80
N ASP A 48 -10.38 9.32 9.24
CA ASP A 48 -10.12 9.53 7.80
C ASP A 48 -9.59 8.25 7.12
N VAL A 49 -8.83 7.43 7.84
CA VAL A 49 -8.29 6.15 7.38
C VAL A 49 -8.93 5.02 8.19
N ARG A 50 -9.27 3.92 7.52
CA ARG A 50 -9.93 2.76 8.13
C ARG A 50 -8.91 1.68 8.48
N SER A 51 -9.19 0.89 9.51
CA SER A 51 -8.34 -0.24 9.88
C SER A 51 -8.32 -1.29 8.78
N PHE A 52 -7.17 -1.87 8.49
CA PHE A 52 -7.04 -3.01 7.58
C PHE A 52 -7.83 -4.25 8.04
N SER A 53 -8.15 -4.35 9.33
CA SER A 53 -9.03 -5.40 9.85
C SER A 53 -10.51 -5.20 9.51
N ASP A 54 -10.90 -4.05 8.97
CA ASP A 54 -12.26 -3.80 8.50
C ASP A 54 -12.58 -4.74 7.32
N PRO A 55 -13.66 -5.53 7.37
CA PRO A 55 -14.04 -6.43 6.28
C PRO A 55 -14.18 -5.73 4.91
N ALA A 56 -14.51 -4.43 4.90
CA ALA A 56 -14.59 -3.63 3.69
C ALA A 56 -13.25 -3.52 2.94
N ALA A 57 -12.11 -3.68 3.62
CA ALA A 57 -10.78 -3.59 3.01
C ALA A 57 -10.60 -4.54 1.82
N SER A 58 -11.31 -5.67 1.83
CA SER A 58 -11.26 -6.71 0.78
C SER A 58 -12.43 -6.67 -0.21
N ARG A 59 -13.33 -5.69 -0.12
CA ARG A 59 -14.59 -5.61 -0.89
C ARG A 59 -14.59 -4.53 -1.99
N GLY A 60 -13.43 -4.29 -2.61
CA GLY A 60 -13.29 -3.38 -3.75
C GLY A 60 -13.41 -4.09 -5.10
N ASP A 61 -13.95 -3.39 -6.10
CA ASP A 61 -13.83 -3.79 -7.51
C ASP A 61 -12.36 -3.71 -7.95
N ILE A 62 -11.65 -2.70 -7.43
CA ILE A 62 -10.23 -2.44 -7.62
C ILE A 62 -9.59 -2.13 -6.25
N THR A 63 -8.42 -2.69 -5.99
CA THR A 63 -7.57 -2.30 -4.86
C THR A 63 -6.21 -1.82 -5.35
N ILE A 64 -5.81 -0.62 -4.94
CA ILE A 64 -4.48 -0.05 -5.21
C ILE A 64 -3.62 -0.25 -3.95
N PHE A 65 -2.54 -1.01 -4.07
CA PHE A 65 -1.60 -1.24 -2.98
C PHE A 65 -0.36 -0.38 -3.15
N HIS A 66 -0.12 0.50 -2.18
CA HIS A 66 1.06 1.35 -2.13
C HIS A 66 2.22 0.58 -1.51
N PHE A 67 3.09 0.03 -2.35
CA PHE A 67 4.19 -0.83 -1.93
C PHE A 67 5.50 -0.04 -1.85
N ALA A 68 6.08 0.02 -0.65
CA ALA A 68 7.37 0.67 -0.40
C ALA A 68 8.36 -0.21 0.35
N LEU A 69 7.88 -1.13 1.17
CA LEU A 69 8.67 -2.01 2.03
C LEU A 69 7.93 -3.34 2.19
N PRO A 70 8.61 -4.41 2.68
CA PRO A 70 7.95 -5.65 3.09
C PRO A 70 6.72 -5.38 3.94
N SER A 71 5.62 -6.05 3.66
CA SER A 71 4.34 -5.80 4.32
C SER A 71 3.53 -7.06 4.55
N PRO A 72 2.93 -7.23 5.74
CA PRO A 72 1.93 -8.27 5.98
C PRO A 72 0.72 -8.21 5.02
N MET A 73 0.53 -7.10 4.31
CA MET A 73 -0.57 -6.91 3.35
C MET A 73 -0.31 -7.58 2.00
N THR A 74 0.92 -7.92 1.64
CA THR A 74 1.28 -8.40 0.30
C THR A 74 0.56 -9.70 -0.07
N GLU A 75 0.59 -10.66 0.84
CA GLU A 75 -0.01 -11.97 0.60
C GLU A 75 -1.56 -11.92 0.63
N PRO A 76 -2.22 -11.20 1.57
CA PRO A 76 -3.64 -10.87 1.45
C PRO A 76 -4.01 -10.16 0.15
N PHE A 77 -3.17 -9.22 -0.30
CA PHE A 77 -3.41 -8.45 -1.53
C PHE A 77 -3.39 -9.37 -2.75
N ALA A 78 -2.39 -10.25 -2.85
CA ALA A 78 -2.29 -11.22 -3.94
C ALA A 78 -3.50 -12.17 -4.05
N ARG A 79 -4.23 -12.39 -2.94
CA ARG A 79 -5.43 -13.24 -2.89
C ARG A 79 -6.74 -12.52 -3.16
N LEU A 80 -6.74 -11.20 -3.33
CA LEU A 80 -7.97 -10.47 -3.67
C LEU A 80 -8.54 -10.97 -4.99
N THR A 81 -9.85 -11.15 -5.02
CA THR A 81 -10.61 -11.53 -6.22
C THR A 81 -10.87 -10.35 -7.15
N GLY A 82 -10.88 -9.13 -6.62
CA GLY A 82 -10.95 -7.89 -7.39
C GLY A 82 -9.67 -7.61 -8.18
N ARG A 83 -9.72 -6.57 -9.02
CA ARG A 83 -8.54 -6.10 -9.76
C ARG A 83 -7.55 -5.47 -8.79
N LYS A 84 -6.27 -5.69 -9.03
CA LYS A 84 -5.14 -5.33 -8.19
C LYS A 84 -4.21 -4.41 -8.96
N VAL A 85 -3.98 -3.23 -8.41
CA VAL A 85 -2.98 -2.28 -8.90
C VAL A 85 -1.89 -2.14 -7.85
N VAL A 86 -0.63 -2.15 -8.26
CA VAL A 86 0.48 -1.80 -7.37
C VAL A 86 0.97 -0.42 -7.74
N GLN A 87 1.00 0.47 -6.75
CA GLN A 87 1.75 1.73 -6.83
C GLN A 87 3.09 1.51 -6.12
N TYR A 88 4.18 1.45 -6.89
CA TYR A 88 5.51 1.22 -6.36
C TYR A 88 6.17 2.55 -5.95
N HIS A 89 6.59 2.67 -4.69
CA HIS A 89 7.18 3.89 -4.14
C HIS A 89 8.70 3.89 -4.10
N ASN A 90 9.35 3.07 -4.93
CA ASN A 90 10.80 2.89 -5.00
C ASN A 90 11.45 2.38 -3.70
N ILE A 91 12.20 1.28 -3.82
CA ILE A 91 13.05 0.76 -2.75
C ILE A 91 14.48 1.11 -3.12
N THR A 92 15.15 1.87 -2.27
CA THR A 92 16.59 2.14 -2.40
C THR A 92 17.34 0.80 -2.46
N PRO A 93 18.20 0.55 -3.48
CA PRO A 93 18.93 -0.70 -3.60
C PRO A 93 19.73 -1.02 -2.33
N ALA A 94 19.60 -2.25 -1.85
CA ALA A 94 20.14 -2.68 -0.56
C ALA A 94 21.64 -2.40 -0.39
N ALA A 95 22.43 -2.53 -1.47
CA ALA A 95 23.87 -2.29 -1.46
C ALA A 95 24.26 -0.90 -0.93
N PHE A 96 23.41 0.12 -1.08
CA PHE A 96 23.67 1.45 -0.54
C PHE A 96 23.64 1.50 1.00
N PHE A 97 22.95 0.57 1.66
CA PHE A 97 22.91 0.47 3.11
C PHE A 97 23.98 -0.45 3.70
N ALA A 98 24.64 -1.28 2.89
CA ALA A 98 25.57 -2.30 3.35
C ALA A 98 26.66 -1.81 4.34
N PRO A 99 27.29 -0.63 4.14
CA PRO A 99 28.32 -0.15 5.07
C PRO A 99 27.76 0.62 6.27
N TYR A 100 26.45 0.92 6.30
CA TYR A 100 25.86 1.83 7.28
C TYR A 100 24.88 1.13 8.22
N ASP A 101 24.03 0.25 7.70
CA ASP A 101 22.95 -0.36 8.47
C ASP A 101 22.53 -1.72 7.88
N ALA A 102 22.83 -2.80 8.61
CA ALA A 102 22.48 -4.16 8.22
C ALA A 102 20.97 -4.44 8.24
N GLY A 103 20.21 -3.74 9.09
CA GLY A 103 18.76 -3.82 9.17
C GLY A 103 18.10 -3.23 7.93
N LEU A 104 18.48 -2.01 7.55
CA LEU A 104 18.00 -1.35 6.33
C LEU A 104 18.43 -2.12 5.07
N PHE A 105 19.67 -2.63 5.03
CA PHE A 105 20.12 -3.53 3.98
C PHE A 105 19.17 -4.72 3.81
N ARG A 106 18.86 -5.40 4.92
CA ARG A 106 17.97 -6.57 4.93
C ARG A 106 16.55 -6.19 4.51
N LEU A 107 15.99 -5.10 5.02
CA LEU A 107 14.65 -4.62 4.68
C LEU A 107 14.53 -4.31 3.19
N ALA A 108 15.48 -3.56 2.62
CA ALA A 108 15.49 -3.24 1.20
C ALA A 108 15.61 -4.51 0.32
N ALA A 109 16.50 -5.43 0.70
CA ALA A 109 16.67 -6.69 -0.03
C ALA A 109 15.41 -7.57 0.03
N LEU A 110 14.76 -7.65 1.19
CA LEU A 110 13.49 -8.36 1.35
C LEU A 110 12.38 -7.68 0.55
N GLY A 111 12.29 -6.34 0.58
CA GLY A 111 11.25 -5.60 -0.13
C GLY A 111 11.28 -5.86 -1.62
N ARG A 112 12.47 -5.92 -2.23
CA ARG A 112 12.62 -6.24 -3.66
C ARG A 112 12.24 -7.69 -3.96
N ARG A 113 12.57 -8.65 -3.09
CA ARG A 113 12.16 -10.05 -3.25
C ARG A 113 10.65 -10.22 -3.12
N GLU A 114 10.05 -9.54 -2.14
CA GLU A 114 8.62 -9.59 -1.88
C GLU A 114 7.82 -8.93 -3.01
N LEU A 115 8.27 -7.77 -3.52
CA LEU A 115 7.68 -7.13 -4.70
C LEU A 115 7.64 -8.06 -5.92
N ALA A 116 8.71 -8.84 -6.13
CA ALA A 116 8.77 -9.80 -7.23
C ALA A 116 7.67 -10.88 -7.14
N THR A 117 7.15 -11.17 -5.94
CA THR A 117 6.04 -12.15 -5.77
C THR A 117 4.71 -11.65 -6.34
N LEU A 118 4.56 -10.33 -6.57
CA LEU A 118 3.38 -9.73 -7.18
C LEU A 118 3.44 -9.71 -8.70
N ALA A 119 4.59 -10.03 -9.31
CA ALA A 119 4.72 -10.10 -10.76
C ALA A 119 3.77 -11.16 -11.35
N GLY A 120 3.00 -10.77 -12.38
CA GLY A 120 1.99 -11.63 -12.99
C GLY A 120 0.73 -11.87 -12.13
N ARG A 121 0.61 -11.23 -10.96
CA ARG A 121 -0.56 -11.30 -10.07
C ARG A 121 -1.36 -9.99 -9.99
N VAL A 122 -0.97 -8.98 -10.76
CA VAL A 122 -1.54 -7.63 -10.74
C VAL A 122 -1.84 -7.17 -12.16
N GLU A 123 -2.91 -6.41 -12.32
CA GLU A 123 -3.37 -5.91 -13.62
C GLU A 123 -2.55 -4.71 -14.09
N LEU A 124 -1.99 -3.92 -13.16
CA LEU A 124 -1.16 -2.76 -13.45
C LEU A 124 -0.14 -2.53 -12.33
N ALA A 125 1.06 -2.11 -12.72
CA ALA A 125 2.10 -1.60 -11.83
C ALA A 125 2.47 -0.18 -12.27
N LEU A 126 2.46 0.76 -11.32
CA LEU A 126 2.76 2.19 -11.49
C LEU A 126 4.04 2.58 -10.75
#